data_AF-A0A377NCN6-F1
#
_entry.id   AF-A0A377NCN6-F1
#
_cell.length_a   1.000
_cell.length_b   1.000
_cell.length_c   1.000
_cell.angle_alpha   90.00
_cell.angle_beta   90.00
_cell.angle_gamma   90.00
#
_symmetry.space_group_name_H-M   'P 1'
#
loop_
_entity.id
_entity.type
_entity.pdbx_description
1 polymer ?
#
loop_
_entity_poly.entity_id
_entity_poly.type
_entity_poly.pdbx_seq_one_letter_code
_entity_poly.pdbx_strand_id
1 'polypeptide(L)' 'MGADPATSSVNKHLQVWDVPNLFVVGASAFPQNPGYNPTGTVGALAFKAAEAIRKFYLKKPGEMIA' A
#
# COMPACT_ATOMS: atom_id res chain seq x y z
N MET A 1 -5.45 -0.70 4.63
CA MET A 1 -4.55 -1.71 4.02
C MET A 1 -4.82 -3.05 4.65
N GLY A 2 -4.90 -4.13 3.87
CA GLY A 2 -5.20 -5.46 4.40
C GLY A 2 -4.75 -6.59 3.47
N ALA A 3 -5.07 -7.81 3.88
CA ALA A 3 -4.82 -9.03 3.11
C ALA A 3 -6.06 -9.50 2.31
N ASP A 4 -7.21 -8.89 2.54
CA ASP A 4 -8.49 -9.26 1.92
C ASP A 4 -9.15 -8.03 1.28
N PRO A 5 -9.49 -8.04 -0.02
CA PRO A 5 -10.22 -6.95 -0.68
C PRO A 5 -11.60 -6.69 -0.07
N ALA A 6 -12.26 -7.67 0.53
CA ALA A 6 -13.58 -7.50 1.15
C ALA A 6 -13.54 -6.59 2.39
N THR A 7 -12.38 -6.43 3.01
CA THR A 7 -12.20 -5.65 4.25
C THR A 7 -11.16 -4.53 4.12
N SER A 8 -10.60 -4.32 2.92
CA SER A 8 -9.56 -3.32 2.72
C SER A 8 -9.55 -2.73 1.33
N SER A 9 -9.28 -1.42 1.22
CA SER A 9 -9.22 -0.74 -0.08
C SER A 9 -7.90 -0.92 -0.82
N VAL A 10 -6.84 -1.33 -0.12
CA VAL A 10 -5.49 -1.53 -0.70
C VAL A 10 -4.81 -2.74 -0.08
N ASN A 11 -3.98 -3.42 -0.88
CA ASN A 11 -3.17 -4.57 -0.44
C ASN A 11 -1.90 -4.12 0.33
N LYS A 12 -1.07 -5.09 0.75
CA LYS A 12 0.18 -4.87 1.53
C LYS A 12 1.22 -3.96 0.87
N HIS A 13 1.09 -3.69 -0.43
CA HIS A 13 1.96 -2.81 -1.23
C HIS A 13 1.35 -1.43 -1.49
N LEU A 14 0.21 -1.12 -0.86
CA LEU A 14 -0.54 0.11 -1.07
C LEU A 14 -1.13 0.25 -2.49
N GLN A 15 -1.26 -0.86 -3.20
CA GLN A 15 -1.95 -0.94 -4.49
C GLN A 15 -3.44 -1.14 -4.27
N VAL A 16 -4.27 -0.45 -5.06
CA VAL A 16 -5.72 -0.67 -5.09
C VAL A 16 -6.01 -2.01 -5.77
N TRP A 17 -6.87 -2.83 -5.17
CA TRP A 17 -7.18 -4.18 -5.64
C TRP A 17 -7.65 -4.20 -7.10
N ASP A 18 -8.67 -3.41 -7.43
CA ASP A 18 -9.30 -3.44 -8.76
C ASP A 18 -8.66 -2.50 -9.80
N VAL A 19 -7.63 -1.73 -9.41
CA VAL A 19 -6.98 -0.74 -10.29
C VAL A 19 -5.46 -0.93 -10.22
N PRO A 20 -4.90 -1.86 -11.01
CA PRO A 20 -3.52 -2.33 -10.83
C PRO A 20 -2.44 -1.27 -10.99
N ASN A 21 -2.72 -0.14 -11.64
CA ASN A 21 -1.79 0.97 -11.81
C ASN A 21 -2.01 2.13 -10.81
N LEU A 22 -2.86 1.96 -9.80
CA LEU A 22 -3.17 2.96 -8.79
C LEU A 22 -2.64 2.57 -7.41
N PHE A 23 -1.95 3.51 -6.77
CA PHE A 23 -1.35 3.37 -5.45
C PHE A 23 -1.82 4.48 -4.52
N VAL A 24 -2.19 4.14 -3.28
CA VAL A 24 -2.64 5.11 -2.28
C VAL A 24 -1.71 5.07 -1.07
N VAL A 25 -0.87 6.10 -0.93
CA VAL A 25 0.12 6.21 0.13
C VAL A 25 -0.29 7.29 1.12
N GLY A 26 -0.47 6.93 2.38
CA GLY A 26 -0.85 7.86 3.43
C GLY A 26 -1.43 7.19 4.67
N ALA A 27 -1.85 8.01 5.64
CA ALA A 27 -2.45 7.52 6.88
C ALA A 27 -3.80 6.81 6.67
N SER A 28 -4.47 7.02 5.53
CA SER A 28 -5.67 6.26 5.12
C SER A 28 -5.42 4.76 5.00
N ALA A 29 -4.16 4.34 4.88
CA ALA A 29 -3.81 2.93 4.83
C ALA A 29 -3.85 2.24 6.21
N PHE A 30 -3.84 2.99 7.32
CA PHE A 30 -3.83 2.38 8.65
C PHE A 30 -5.18 1.73 8.97
N PRO A 31 -5.19 0.48 9.45
CA PRO A 31 -6.43 -0.19 9.84
C PRO A 31 -7.07 0.43 11.10
N GLN A 32 -6.28 1.16 11.90
CA GLN A 32 -6.73 1.89 13.07
C GLN A 32 -5.83 3.11 13.33
N ASN A 33 -6.32 4.04 14.15
CA ASN A 33 -5.50 5.14 14.65
C ASN A 33 -4.49 4.61 15.71
N PRO A 34 -3.17 4.83 15.53
CA PRO A 34 -2.16 4.33 16.46
C PRO A 34 -2.03 5.13 17.77
N GLY A 35 -2.75 6.25 17.93
CA GLY A 35 -2.72 7.07 19.14
C GLY A 35 -1.47 7.95 19.32
N TYR A 36 -0.55 7.94 18.34
CA TYR A 36 0.64 8.78 18.29
C TYR A 36 0.80 9.41 16.91
N ASN A 37 1.67 10.41 16.78
CA ASN A 37 1.85 11.15 15.53
C ASN A 37 2.35 10.22 14.40
N PRO A 38 1.60 10.07 13.30
CA PRO A 38 1.86 9.01 12.33
C PRO A 38 2.93 9.32 11.28
N THR A 39 3.52 10.52 11.28
CA THR A 39 4.36 11.01 10.18
C THR A 39 5.50 10.05 9.84
N GLY A 40 6.19 9.51 10.84
CA GLY A 40 7.27 8.53 10.63
C GLY A 40 6.76 7.24 9.97
N THR A 41 5.63 6.69 10.45
CA THR A 41 5.02 5.48 9.89
C THR A 41 4.51 5.69 8.46
N VAL A 42 3.94 6.87 8.17
CA VAL A 42 3.55 7.24 6.80
C VAL A 42 4.77 7.27 5.89
N GLY A 43 5.89 7.86 6.33
CA GLY A 43 7.15 7.86 5.59
C GLY A 43 7.68 6.45 5.32
N ALA A 44 7.67 5.58 6.33
CA ALA A 44 8.09 4.18 6.19
C ALA A 44 7.24 3.41 5.15
N LEU A 45 5.92 3.62 5.16
CA LEU A 45 5.02 3.05 4.15
C LEU A 45 5.32 3.58 2.74
N ALA A 46 5.63 4.86 2.60
CA ALA A 46 5.99 5.45 1.31
C ALA A 46 7.25 4.80 0.72
N PHE A 47 8.31 4.63 1.52
CA PHE A 47 9.52 3.94 1.08
C PHE A 47 9.25 2.48 0.69
N LYS A 48 8.45 1.76 1.49
CA LYS A 48 8.08 0.37 1.22
C LYS A 48 7.30 0.23 -0.09
N ALA A 49 6.33 1.11 -0.36
CA ALA A 49 5.58 1.10 -1.61
C ALA A 49 6.46 1.45 -2.80
N ALA A 50 7.31 2.48 -2.69
CA ALA A 50 8.24 2.86 -3.76
C ALA A 50 9.22 1.72 -4.11
N GLU A 51 9.72 1.01 -3.10
CA GLU A 51 10.56 -0.18 -3.30
C GLU A 51 9.81 -1.28 -4.06
N ALA A 52 8.57 -1.60 -3.64
CA ALA A 52 7.77 -2.62 -4.30
C ALA A 52 7.44 -2.25 -5.76
N ILE A 53 7.10 -0.98 -6.01
CA ILE A 53 6.85 -0.47 -7.37
C ILE A 53 8.10 -0.66 -8.23
N ARG A 54 9.27 -0.22 -7.73
CA ARG A 54 10.54 -0.31 -8.47
C ARG A 54 10.97 -1.76 -8.72
N LYS A 55 10.84 -2.63 -7.73
CA LYS A 55 11.35 -4.01 -7.79
C LYS A 55 10.42 -4.97 -8.54
N PHE A 56 9.10 -4.78 -8.42
CA PHE A 56 8.10 -5.74 -8.90
C PHE A 56 7.21 -5.13 -9.99
N TYR A 57 6.45 -4.07 -9.68
CA TYR A 57 5.44 -3.50 -10.59
C TYR A 57 6.04 -3.06 -11.92
N LEU A 58 7.12 -2.28 -11.91
CA LEU A 58 7.72 -1.76 -13.16
C LEU A 58 8.32 -2.88 -14.05
N LYS A 59 8.68 -4.03 -13.46
CA LYS A 59 9.19 -5.17 -14.22
C LYS A 59 8.08 -6.01 -14.84
N LYS A 60 6.95 -6.12 -14.13
CA LYS A 60 5.75 -6.84 -14.57
C LYS A 60 4.51 -6.11 -14.07
N PRO A 61 3.99 -5.15 -14.86
CA PRO A 61 2.79 -4.42 -14.49
C PRO A 61 1.60 -5.35 -14.31
N GLY A 62 0.70 -4.99 -13.41
CA GLY A 62 -0.46 -5.79 -13.04
C GLY A 62 -0.62 -5.87 -11.52
N GLU A 63 -1.47 -6.77 -11.09
CA GLU A 63 -1.75 -6.98 -9.67
C GLU A 63 -0.52 -7.52 -8.93
N MET A 64 -0.16 -6.90 -7.81
CA MET A 64 0.93 -7.35 -6.95
C MET A 64 0.36 -8.13 -5.76
N ILE A 65 -0.23 -9.29 -6.05
CA ILE A 65 -0.51 -10.31 -5.04
C ILE A 65 0.66 -11.31 -5.06
N ALA A 66 1.20 -11.61 -3.88
CA ALA A 66 2.06 -12.77 -3.66
C ALA A 66 1.32 -13.74 -2.76
#